data_AF-A0A1P8YBX1-F1
#
_entry.id   AF-A0A1P8YBX1-F1
#
_cell.length_a   1.000
_cell.length_b   1.000
_cell.length_c   1.000
_cell.angle_alpha   90.00
_cell.angle_beta   90.00
_cell.angle_gamma   90.00
#
_symmetry.space_group_name_H-M   'P 1'
#
loop_
_entity.id
_entity.type
_entity.pdbx_description
1 polymer ?
#
loop_
_entity_poly.entity_id
_entity_poly.type
_entity_poly.pdbx_seq_one_letter_code
_entity_poly.pdbx_strand_id
1 'polypeptide(L)'
;MFTLTDDERAISDTARDFASEYLAPNAIEWDQTKHFPVDVLRKAGSLGMGGIYISEDVGGSGLTRLDAVRIFEQLAKGCPSIAAYVSIHNMVTWMIDSFGTDEQRHQWVPALASMEHLGSYCLTEPGAGSDAAALSTKAVRDGNDYLLTGVKQFISGAGTSDVYVVMARTGSAGAKGISAFIVPKGAEGLSFGANEKKMGWNAQPTRQVILDEVRVPAANLLGQEGDGFRIAMSGLNGGRLNIAACSVGGGQAALQKAVNHLAERKAFGSPLLDSQALQFQLADMRTELEAARTLLWRAAAALDEDANDKVELCAMAKRFATDTGFDVANKALQMHGGYGYLSEYGLEKIVRDLRVHQILEGANEIMRVVIARSVVGTAGQRERGRSGGDRGGGDRRQARRPRPAHPEPAQGDQRAQPLDGAPARGGAGGMGRRRRGARGGAHRRGGARALRRRRHRLDLPRRPGRRRRLARVLARRVRAQRRDRELPQAVRRDHGRHRDGRRRRGVRARQRPDRHRALDDRNARGRNRIRARCGRHLPALACPG
;
A
#
# COMPACT_ATOMS: atom_id res chain seq x y z
N MET A 1 -21.57 10.94 8.83
CA MET A 1 -20.76 10.03 7.97
C MET A 1 -19.79 9.24 8.85
N PHE A 2 -20.30 8.44 9.80
CA PHE A 2 -19.49 7.64 10.73
C PHE A 2 -20.22 6.35 11.10
N THR A 3 -21.55 6.38 11.14
CA THR A 3 -22.39 5.19 11.19
C THR A 3 -22.46 4.53 9.82
N LEU A 4 -22.13 3.24 9.75
CA LEU A 4 -22.27 2.43 8.54
C LEU A 4 -23.73 2.05 8.33
N THR A 5 -24.19 2.20 7.09
CA THR A 5 -25.42 1.57 6.60
C THR A 5 -25.25 0.04 6.57
N ASP A 6 -26.37 -0.69 6.48
CA ASP A 6 -26.34 -2.15 6.42
C ASP A 6 -25.55 -2.69 5.23
N ASP A 7 -25.64 -2.03 4.07
CA ASP A 7 -24.89 -2.41 2.86
C ASP A 7 -23.38 -2.19 3.07
N GLU A 8 -22.97 -1.05 3.63
CA GLU A 8 -21.56 -0.77 3.92
C GLU A 8 -20.98 -1.72 4.96
N ARG A 9 -21.79 -2.10 5.96
CA ARG A 9 -21.42 -3.10 6.96
C ARG A 9 -21.26 -4.48 6.33
N ALA A 10 -22.19 -4.90 5.48
CA ALA A 10 -22.12 -6.18 4.78
C ALA A 10 -20.90 -6.30 3.87
N ILE A 11 -20.50 -5.21 3.20
CA ILE A 11 -19.26 -5.14 2.41
C ILE A 11 -18.04 -5.34 3.31
N SER A 12 -17.95 -4.60 4.42
CA SER A 12 -16.85 -4.75 5.37
C SER A 12 -16.81 -6.13 6.02
N ASP A 13 -17.96 -6.71 6.36
CA ASP A 13 -18.05 -8.03 6.97
C ASP A 13 -17.61 -9.12 5.98
N THR A 14 -17.96 -8.99 4.70
CA THR A 14 -17.49 -9.91 3.65
C THR A 14 -15.96 -9.90 3.53
N ALA A 15 -15.35 -8.71 3.53
CA ALA A 15 -13.89 -8.58 3.48
C ALA A 15 -13.21 -9.12 4.75
N ARG A 16 -13.79 -8.86 5.94
CA ARG A 16 -13.30 -9.41 7.21
C ARG A 16 -13.34 -10.93 7.21
N ASP A 17 -14.48 -11.50 6.84
CA ASP A 17 -14.68 -12.94 6.84
C ASP A 17 -13.71 -13.62 5.86
N PHE A 18 -13.51 -13.05 4.67
CA PHE A 18 -12.50 -13.52 3.72
C PHE A 18 -11.08 -13.44 4.30
N ALA A 19 -10.73 -12.32 4.94
CA ALA A 19 -9.41 -12.13 5.54
C ALA A 19 -9.14 -13.14 6.67
N SER A 20 -10.12 -13.37 7.54
CA SER A 20 -10.01 -14.32 8.65
C SER A 20 -9.95 -15.78 8.19
N GLU A 21 -10.66 -16.12 7.11
CA GLU A 21 -10.77 -17.50 6.62
C GLU A 21 -9.62 -17.88 5.68
N TYR A 22 -9.21 -16.97 4.79
CA TYR A 22 -8.27 -17.29 3.70
C TYR A 22 -6.90 -16.63 3.84
N LEU A 23 -6.78 -15.48 4.50
CA LEU A 23 -5.51 -14.75 4.60
C LEU A 23 -4.78 -15.02 5.91
N ALA A 24 -5.43 -14.76 7.05
CA ALA A 24 -4.81 -14.81 8.37
C ALA A 24 -4.17 -16.17 8.71
N PRO A 25 -4.81 -17.32 8.43
CA PRO A 25 -4.24 -18.62 8.79
C PRO A 25 -2.94 -18.96 8.04
N ASN A 26 -2.77 -18.41 6.84
CA ASN A 26 -1.65 -18.75 5.95
C ASN A 26 -0.55 -17.67 5.92
N ALA A 27 -0.80 -16.50 6.51
CA ALA A 27 0.04 -15.32 6.32
C ALA A 27 1.52 -15.55 6.73
N ILE A 28 1.78 -16.25 7.84
CA ILE A 28 3.14 -16.52 8.33
C ILE A 28 3.87 -17.47 7.37
N GLU A 29 3.22 -18.57 6.98
CA GLU A 29 3.80 -19.55 6.05
C GLU A 29 4.14 -18.89 4.71
N TRP A 30 3.24 -18.08 4.15
CA TRP A 30 3.49 -17.38 2.90
C TRP A 30 4.65 -16.39 2.97
N ASP A 31 4.84 -15.72 4.11
CA ASP A 31 5.99 -14.84 4.32
C ASP A 31 7.31 -15.60 4.37
N GLN A 32 7.36 -16.70 5.12
CA GLN A 32 8.56 -17.53 5.28
C GLN A 32 8.95 -18.23 3.98
N THR A 33 7.98 -18.79 3.27
CA THR A 33 8.18 -19.52 2.01
C THR A 33 8.22 -18.62 0.79
N LYS A 34 7.93 -17.32 0.96
CA LYS A 34 7.76 -16.33 -0.12
C LYS A 34 6.74 -16.78 -1.17
N HIS A 35 5.69 -17.46 -0.71
CA HIS A 35 4.63 -17.99 -1.55
C HIS A 35 3.63 -16.88 -1.91
N PHE A 36 3.35 -16.76 -3.21
CA PHE A 36 2.36 -15.82 -3.73
C PHE A 36 1.04 -16.55 -4.04
N PRO A 37 -0.04 -16.32 -3.26
CA PRO A 37 -1.22 -17.17 -3.26
C PRO A 37 -2.21 -16.78 -4.36
N VAL A 38 -1.86 -17.06 -5.61
CA VAL A 38 -2.69 -16.73 -6.80
C VAL A 38 -4.08 -17.39 -6.74
N ASP A 39 -4.19 -18.60 -6.19
CA ASP A 39 -5.46 -19.29 -6.02
C ASP A 39 -6.39 -18.55 -5.04
N VAL A 40 -5.83 -17.99 -3.96
CA VAL A 40 -6.58 -17.18 -2.98
C VAL A 40 -6.97 -15.83 -3.58
N LEU A 41 -6.10 -15.21 -4.37
CA LEU A 41 -6.43 -13.98 -5.10
C LEU A 41 -7.62 -14.19 -6.04
N ARG A 42 -7.66 -15.29 -6.80
CA ARG A 42 -8.83 -15.64 -7.64
C ARG A 42 -10.11 -15.81 -6.82
N LYS A 43 -10.04 -16.40 -5.62
CA LYS A 43 -11.19 -16.46 -4.70
C LYS A 43 -11.66 -15.06 -4.30
N ALA A 44 -10.74 -14.13 -4.00
CA ALA A 44 -11.08 -12.73 -3.74
C ALA A 44 -11.76 -12.06 -4.96
N GLY A 45 -11.27 -12.33 -6.17
CA GLY A 45 -11.88 -11.89 -7.42
C GLY A 45 -13.33 -12.38 -7.59
N SER A 46 -13.63 -13.62 -7.23
CA SER A 46 -15.00 -14.17 -7.26
C SER A 46 -15.99 -13.44 -6.32
N LEU A 47 -15.44 -12.76 -5.30
CA LEU A 47 -16.14 -11.89 -4.35
C LEU A 47 -16.07 -10.40 -4.76
N GLY A 48 -15.72 -10.09 -6.01
CA GLY A 48 -15.69 -8.72 -6.52
C GLY A 48 -14.52 -7.87 -6.02
N MET A 49 -13.55 -8.45 -5.30
CA MET A 49 -12.41 -7.71 -4.74
C MET A 49 -11.28 -7.45 -5.75
N GLY A 50 -11.37 -8.01 -6.96
CA GLY A 50 -10.45 -7.73 -8.09
C GLY A 50 -10.70 -6.40 -8.78
N GLY A 51 -11.96 -5.93 -8.78
CA GLY A 51 -12.37 -4.67 -9.39
C GLY A 51 -13.31 -3.90 -8.47
N ILE A 52 -12.85 -3.50 -7.28
CA ILE A 52 -13.67 -2.87 -6.23
C ILE A 52 -14.33 -1.58 -6.76
N TYR A 53 -13.53 -0.66 -7.26
CA TYR A 53 -13.96 0.67 -7.74
C TYR A 53 -13.90 0.79 -9.26
N ILE A 54 -14.17 -0.32 -9.94
CA ILE A 54 -14.18 -0.47 -11.40
C ILE A 54 -15.64 -0.53 -11.85
N SER A 55 -15.92 -0.02 -13.04
CA SER A 55 -17.27 0.09 -13.60
C SER A 55 -17.95 -1.28 -13.78
N GLU A 56 -19.26 -1.35 -13.51
CA GLU A 56 -20.04 -2.61 -13.54
C GLU A 56 -20.16 -3.21 -14.96
N ASP A 57 -20.15 -2.36 -16.00
CA ASP A 57 -20.30 -2.75 -17.40
C ASP A 57 -19.17 -3.66 -17.89
N VAL A 58 -17.99 -3.55 -17.28
CA VAL A 58 -16.80 -4.35 -17.61
C VAL A 58 -16.44 -5.36 -16.51
N GLY A 59 -17.39 -5.69 -15.64
CA GLY A 59 -17.25 -6.72 -14.61
C GLY A 59 -16.70 -6.24 -13.26
N GLY A 60 -16.57 -4.93 -13.06
CA GLY A 60 -16.25 -4.34 -11.77
C GLY A 60 -17.42 -4.35 -10.78
N SER A 61 -17.12 -3.99 -9.54
CA SER A 61 -18.08 -3.93 -8.42
C SER A 61 -18.77 -2.57 -8.28
N GLY A 62 -18.32 -1.53 -8.98
CA GLY A 62 -18.92 -0.18 -8.92
C GLY A 62 -18.94 0.46 -7.54
N LEU A 63 -18.07 0.02 -6.62
CA LEU A 63 -17.98 0.56 -5.26
C LEU A 63 -17.16 1.85 -5.23
N THR A 64 -17.32 2.63 -4.16
CA THR A 64 -16.64 3.92 -4.05
C THR A 64 -15.28 3.77 -3.37
N ARG A 65 -14.46 4.83 -3.36
CA ARG A 65 -13.19 4.86 -2.64
C ARG A 65 -13.37 4.67 -1.15
N LEU A 66 -14.43 5.21 -0.56
CA LEU A 66 -14.76 4.96 0.85
C LEU A 66 -15.06 3.48 1.14
N ASP A 67 -15.77 2.80 0.24
CA ASP A 67 -16.03 1.37 0.36
C ASP A 67 -14.71 0.58 0.21
N ALA A 68 -13.85 1.00 -0.71
CA ALA A 68 -12.54 0.38 -0.94
C ALA A 68 -11.62 0.46 0.29
N VAL A 69 -11.50 1.62 0.95
CA VAL A 69 -10.66 1.74 2.15
C VAL A 69 -11.17 0.85 3.29
N ARG A 70 -12.49 0.64 3.40
CA ARG A 70 -13.06 -0.29 4.38
C ARG A 70 -12.69 -1.73 4.05
N ILE A 71 -12.77 -2.13 2.79
CA ILE A 71 -12.37 -3.48 2.34
C ILE A 71 -10.87 -3.70 2.62
N PHE A 72 -10.00 -2.80 2.18
CA PHE A 72 -8.55 -2.94 2.37
C PHE A 72 -8.14 -2.96 3.84
N GLU A 73 -8.80 -2.17 4.70
CA GLU A 73 -8.56 -2.22 6.14
C GLU A 73 -8.85 -3.62 6.72
N GLN A 74 -9.91 -4.29 6.28
CA GLN A 74 -10.23 -5.65 6.75
C GLN A 74 -9.28 -6.71 6.16
N LEU A 75 -8.96 -6.63 4.87
CA LEU A 75 -7.99 -7.53 4.24
C LEU A 75 -6.63 -7.47 4.93
N ALA A 76 -6.18 -6.27 5.27
CA ALA A 76 -4.88 -6.05 5.90
C ALA A 76 -4.82 -6.54 7.35
N LYS A 77 -5.96 -6.73 8.03
CA LYS A 77 -5.97 -7.43 9.34
C LYS A 77 -5.58 -8.91 9.20
N GLY A 78 -5.84 -9.52 8.04
CA GLY A 78 -5.42 -10.88 7.73
C GLY A 78 -3.96 -10.94 7.26
N CYS A 79 -3.62 -10.20 6.20
CA CYS A 79 -2.25 -10.11 5.72
C CYS A 79 -2.00 -8.76 5.03
N PRO A 80 -1.24 -7.82 5.64
CA PRO A 80 -0.96 -6.52 5.02
C PRO A 80 -0.28 -6.64 3.65
N SER A 81 0.65 -7.58 3.49
CA SER A 81 1.32 -7.83 2.21
C SER A 81 0.36 -8.21 1.08
N ILE A 82 -0.59 -9.12 1.31
CA ILE A 82 -1.55 -9.53 0.28
C ILE A 82 -2.58 -8.43 0.02
N ALA A 83 -3.09 -7.78 1.07
CA ALA A 83 -4.02 -6.66 0.94
C ALA A 83 -3.43 -5.53 0.09
N ALA A 84 -2.15 -5.20 0.28
CA ALA A 84 -1.47 -4.20 -0.50
C ALA A 84 -1.30 -4.61 -1.97
N TYR A 85 -1.05 -5.89 -2.26
CA TYR A 85 -1.03 -6.38 -3.64
C TYR A 85 -2.42 -6.26 -4.30
N VAL A 86 -3.50 -6.65 -3.61
CA VAL A 86 -4.88 -6.47 -4.12
C VAL A 86 -5.15 -5.00 -4.44
N SER A 87 -4.63 -4.07 -3.64
CA SER A 87 -4.70 -2.62 -3.93
C SER A 87 -3.97 -2.24 -5.22
N ILE A 88 -2.72 -2.69 -5.41
CA ILE A 88 -1.93 -2.39 -6.61
C ILE A 88 -2.62 -2.96 -7.85
N HIS A 89 -3.12 -4.19 -7.77
CA HIS A 89 -3.91 -4.79 -8.84
C HIS A 89 -5.15 -3.94 -9.17
N ASN A 90 -5.95 -3.53 -8.18
CA ASN A 90 -7.11 -2.67 -8.40
C ASN A 90 -6.72 -1.30 -8.99
N MET A 91 -5.54 -0.76 -8.67
CA MET A 91 -5.04 0.47 -9.29
C MET A 91 -4.77 0.28 -10.79
N VAL A 92 -4.14 -0.83 -11.18
CA VAL A 92 -3.90 -1.19 -12.59
C VAL A 92 -5.24 -1.34 -13.33
N THR A 93 -6.16 -2.13 -12.79
CA THR A 93 -7.49 -2.35 -13.40
C THR A 93 -8.25 -1.04 -13.56
N TRP A 94 -8.20 -0.16 -12.56
CA TRP A 94 -8.84 1.16 -12.62
C TRP A 94 -8.21 2.11 -13.63
N MET A 95 -6.88 2.08 -13.80
CA MET A 95 -6.22 2.90 -14.83
C MET A 95 -6.74 2.53 -16.22
N ILE A 96 -6.88 1.23 -16.51
CA ILE A 96 -7.41 0.75 -17.78
C ILE A 96 -8.89 1.11 -17.92
N ASP A 97 -9.71 0.89 -16.90
CA ASP A 97 -11.14 1.25 -16.94
C ASP A 97 -11.37 2.76 -17.14
N SER A 98 -10.55 3.60 -16.51
CA SER A 98 -10.78 5.06 -16.49
C SER A 98 -10.20 5.82 -17.66
N PHE A 99 -9.12 5.31 -18.26
CA PHE A 99 -8.37 6.03 -19.31
C PHE A 99 -8.26 5.24 -20.62
N GLY A 100 -8.74 4.00 -20.63
CA GLY A 100 -8.73 3.18 -21.83
C GLY A 100 -9.87 3.50 -22.79
N THR A 101 -9.68 3.14 -24.05
CA THR A 101 -10.79 3.10 -25.02
C THR A 101 -11.77 2.00 -24.65
N ASP A 102 -12.97 2.03 -25.23
CA ASP A 102 -13.98 1.01 -24.92
C ASP A 102 -13.48 -0.41 -25.25
N GLU A 103 -12.71 -0.55 -26.32
CA GLU A 103 -12.06 -1.80 -26.73
C GLU A 103 -11.05 -2.27 -25.69
N GLN A 104 -10.16 -1.36 -25.21
CA GLN A 104 -9.20 -1.70 -24.16
C GLN A 104 -9.90 -2.12 -22.86
N ARG A 105 -10.97 -1.40 -22.48
CA ARG A 105 -11.73 -1.71 -21.27
C ARG A 105 -12.31 -3.13 -21.35
N HIS A 106 -13.02 -3.44 -22.43
CA HIS A 106 -13.65 -4.76 -22.61
C HIS A 106 -12.63 -5.89 -22.84
N GLN A 107 -11.46 -5.60 -23.42
CA GLN A 107 -10.41 -6.59 -23.62
C GLN A 107 -9.72 -7.00 -22.31
N TRP A 108 -9.37 -6.04 -21.45
CA TRP A 108 -8.47 -6.30 -20.32
C TRP A 108 -9.19 -6.39 -18.98
N VAL A 109 -10.20 -5.57 -18.75
CA VAL A 109 -10.80 -5.39 -17.42
C VAL A 109 -11.54 -6.64 -16.92
N PRO A 110 -12.30 -7.41 -17.71
CA PRO A 110 -13.02 -8.57 -17.18
C PRO A 110 -12.13 -9.64 -16.54
N ALA A 111 -10.99 -9.96 -17.18
CA ALA A 111 -10.02 -10.93 -16.65
C ALA A 111 -9.27 -10.39 -15.42
N LEU A 112 -9.03 -9.08 -15.37
CA LEU A 112 -8.45 -8.43 -14.19
C LEU A 112 -9.45 -8.36 -13.03
N ALA A 113 -10.70 -7.94 -13.27
CA ALA A 113 -11.73 -7.79 -12.25
C ALA A 113 -12.07 -9.13 -11.54
N SER A 114 -11.97 -10.25 -12.28
CA SER A 114 -12.11 -11.60 -11.74
C SER A 114 -10.83 -12.14 -11.08
N MET A 115 -9.70 -11.43 -11.19
CA MET A 115 -8.35 -11.87 -10.81
C MET A 115 -7.89 -13.17 -11.49
N GLU A 116 -8.51 -13.55 -12.60
CA GLU A 116 -7.97 -14.59 -13.50
C GLU A 116 -6.59 -14.15 -14.00
N HIS A 117 -6.54 -12.90 -14.47
CA HIS A 117 -5.32 -12.18 -14.76
C HIS A 117 -4.95 -11.24 -13.62
N LEU A 118 -3.64 -11.11 -13.41
CA LEU A 118 -3.03 -10.29 -12.38
C LEU A 118 -2.32 -9.08 -12.99
N GLY A 119 -2.28 -7.98 -12.23
CA GLY A 119 -1.85 -6.67 -12.71
C GLY A 119 -0.65 -6.14 -11.93
N SER A 120 0.30 -5.54 -12.64
CA SER A 120 1.47 -4.87 -12.04
C SER A 120 1.65 -3.45 -12.58
N TYR A 121 1.99 -2.53 -11.68
CA TYR A 121 2.20 -1.13 -12.01
C TYR A 121 3.69 -0.80 -12.12
N CYS A 122 4.11 -0.25 -13.26
CA CYS A 122 5.51 -0.09 -13.64
C CYS A 122 5.88 1.38 -13.85
N LEU A 123 6.25 2.07 -12.76
CA LEU A 123 6.69 3.47 -12.78
C LEU A 123 8.17 3.60 -12.41
N THR A 124 8.53 3.15 -11.21
CA THR A 124 9.84 3.33 -10.59
C THR A 124 10.96 2.67 -11.40
N GLU A 125 12.11 3.33 -11.41
CA GLU A 125 13.35 2.90 -12.06
C GLU A 125 14.52 2.97 -11.07
N PRO A 126 15.64 2.29 -11.34
CA PRO A 126 16.84 2.40 -10.49
C PRO A 126 17.29 3.85 -10.26
N GLY A 127 17.16 4.71 -11.28
CA GLY A 127 17.51 6.13 -11.21
C GLY A 127 16.36 7.08 -10.86
N ALA A 128 15.11 6.59 -10.77
CA ALA A 128 13.93 7.44 -10.59
C ALA A 128 12.87 6.79 -9.69
N GLY A 129 12.85 7.19 -8.42
CA GLY A 129 11.83 6.81 -7.43
C GLY A 129 10.90 7.97 -7.10
N SER A 130 11.28 8.75 -6.08
CA SER A 130 10.51 9.95 -5.66
C SER A 130 10.41 11.01 -6.76
N ASP A 131 11.46 11.18 -7.58
CA ASP A 131 11.43 12.01 -8.78
C ASP A 131 10.93 11.22 -10.00
N ALA A 132 9.66 10.79 -9.92
CA ALA A 132 9.07 9.92 -10.94
C ALA A 132 9.02 10.54 -12.35
N ALA A 133 9.09 11.86 -12.46
CA ALA A 133 9.09 12.55 -13.76
C ALA A 133 10.45 12.42 -14.50
N ALA A 134 11.50 12.03 -13.80
CA ALA A 134 12.85 11.83 -14.33
C ALA A 134 13.07 10.43 -14.94
N LEU A 135 12.02 9.61 -15.06
CA LEU A 135 12.11 8.28 -15.64
C LEU A 135 12.77 8.29 -17.03
N SER A 136 13.52 7.24 -17.33
CA SER A 136 14.41 7.10 -18.48
C SER A 136 13.98 6.01 -19.46
N THR A 137 13.11 5.09 -19.05
CA THR A 137 12.50 4.10 -19.96
C THR A 137 11.89 4.82 -21.14
N LYS A 138 12.26 4.43 -22.36
CA LYS A 138 11.83 5.07 -23.61
C LYS A 138 10.77 4.22 -24.29
N ALA A 139 9.88 4.88 -25.03
CA ALA A 139 8.96 4.26 -25.97
C ALA A 139 9.07 5.01 -27.30
N VAL A 140 9.66 4.37 -28.32
CA VAL A 140 9.88 4.98 -29.64
C VAL A 140 8.85 4.44 -30.60
N ARG A 141 8.18 5.32 -31.35
CA ARG A 141 7.18 4.92 -32.34
C ARG A 141 7.85 4.22 -33.52
N ASP A 142 7.36 3.04 -33.87
CA ASP A 142 7.81 2.24 -35.00
C ASP A 142 6.60 1.71 -35.78
N GLY A 143 6.25 2.40 -36.87
CA GLY A 143 5.03 2.12 -37.64
C GLY A 143 3.76 2.25 -36.80
N ASN A 144 3.06 1.13 -36.59
CA ASN A 144 1.84 1.03 -35.79
C ASN A 144 2.08 0.58 -34.34
N ASP A 145 3.35 0.44 -33.95
CA ASP A 145 3.76 -0.02 -32.63
C ASP A 145 4.66 1.02 -31.93
N TYR A 146 5.00 0.72 -30.69
CA TYR A 146 6.08 1.34 -29.93
C TYR A 146 7.09 0.28 -29.52
N LEU A 147 8.37 0.63 -29.57
CA LEU A 147 9.47 -0.16 -29.00
C LEU A 147 9.84 0.42 -27.65
N LEU A 148 9.65 -0.37 -26.59
CA LEU A 148 9.92 0.02 -25.22
C LEU A 148 11.26 -0.53 -24.76
N THR A 149 12.14 0.37 -24.29
CA THR A 149 13.48 0.00 -23.79
C THR A 149 13.76 0.66 -22.45
N GLY A 150 14.12 -0.12 -21.44
CA GLY A 150 14.45 0.36 -20.11
C GLY A 150 14.29 -0.69 -19.01
N VAL A 151 14.54 -0.28 -17.76
CA VAL A 151 14.42 -1.15 -16.59
C VAL A 151 13.56 -0.48 -15.54
N LYS A 152 12.51 -1.19 -15.13
CA LYS A 152 11.65 -0.83 -14.00
C LYS A 152 12.08 -1.59 -12.77
N GLN A 153 11.98 -0.95 -11.61
CA GLN A 153 12.52 -1.43 -10.34
C GLN A 153 11.42 -1.51 -9.28
N PHE A 154 11.51 -2.51 -8.41
CA PHE A 154 10.57 -2.75 -7.31
C PHE A 154 9.13 -3.06 -7.74
N ILE A 155 8.94 -3.79 -8.84
CA ILE A 155 7.60 -4.05 -9.37
C ILE A 155 6.94 -5.21 -8.62
N SER A 156 5.93 -4.88 -7.81
CA SER A 156 5.08 -5.84 -7.11
C SER A 156 4.29 -6.72 -8.09
N GLY A 157 4.32 -8.04 -7.89
CA GLY A 157 3.67 -9.03 -8.74
C GLY A 157 4.47 -9.46 -9.97
N ALA A 158 5.60 -8.79 -10.26
CA ALA A 158 6.37 -9.03 -11.47
C ALA A 158 6.86 -10.49 -11.59
N GLY A 159 6.85 -11.00 -12.82
CA GLY A 159 7.08 -12.41 -13.15
C GLY A 159 5.84 -13.29 -12.98
N THR A 160 4.89 -12.90 -12.13
CA THR A 160 3.60 -13.61 -12.00
C THR A 160 2.49 -12.92 -12.77
N SER A 161 2.35 -11.60 -12.63
CA SER A 161 1.31 -10.80 -13.30
C SER A 161 1.26 -11.00 -14.81
N ASP A 162 0.06 -10.91 -15.35
CA ASP A 162 -0.29 -11.10 -16.76
C ASP A 162 -0.36 -9.77 -17.52
N VAL A 163 -0.62 -8.66 -16.82
CA VAL A 163 -0.72 -7.32 -17.40
C VAL A 163 0.17 -6.34 -16.63
N TYR A 164 0.96 -5.57 -17.36
CA TYR A 164 1.85 -4.53 -16.83
C TYR A 164 1.44 -3.17 -17.39
N VAL A 165 1.08 -2.22 -16.53
CA VAL A 165 0.91 -0.82 -16.95
C VAL A 165 2.24 -0.11 -16.79
N VAL A 166 2.90 0.18 -17.92
CA VAL A 166 4.27 0.72 -18.01
C VAL A 166 4.25 2.20 -18.34
N MET A 167 4.89 3.00 -17.49
CA MET A 167 5.14 4.41 -17.74
C MET A 167 6.47 4.57 -18.48
N ALA A 168 6.43 5.09 -19.71
CA ALA A 168 7.61 5.25 -20.56
C ALA A 168 7.60 6.60 -21.27
N ARG A 169 8.78 7.12 -21.59
CA ARG A 169 8.97 8.42 -22.23
C ARG A 169 8.82 8.30 -23.75
N THR A 170 7.81 8.94 -24.31
CA THR A 170 7.62 9.10 -25.76
C THR A 170 8.06 10.47 -26.27
N GLY A 171 8.08 11.48 -25.38
CA GLY A 171 8.36 12.87 -25.73
C GLY A 171 9.58 13.46 -25.01
N SER A 172 9.54 14.78 -24.81
CA SER A 172 10.61 15.54 -24.18
C SER A 172 10.82 15.22 -22.69
N ALA A 173 11.87 15.77 -22.09
CA ALA A 173 12.15 15.61 -20.66
C ALA A 173 10.99 16.13 -19.77
N GLY A 174 10.85 15.53 -18.59
CA GLY A 174 9.83 15.89 -17.60
C GLY A 174 8.47 15.20 -17.81
N ALA A 175 7.48 15.66 -17.03
CA ALA A 175 6.19 15.00 -16.88
C ALA A 175 5.37 14.88 -18.18
N LYS A 176 5.43 15.88 -19.06
CA LYS A 176 4.61 15.94 -20.28
C LYS A 176 5.08 14.98 -21.38
N GLY A 177 6.29 14.44 -21.28
CA GLY A 177 6.82 13.50 -22.26
C GLY A 177 6.61 12.03 -21.89
N ILE A 178 5.86 11.74 -20.82
CA ILE A 178 5.63 10.38 -20.32
C ILE A 178 4.26 9.90 -20.78
N SER A 179 4.20 8.68 -21.31
CA SER A 179 3.01 7.96 -21.76
C SER A 179 2.83 6.67 -20.95
N ALA A 180 1.61 6.11 -20.98
CA ALA A 180 1.28 4.86 -20.29
C ALA A 180 0.95 3.78 -21.31
N PHE A 181 1.45 2.56 -21.11
CA PHE A 181 1.27 1.43 -22.03
C PHE A 181 0.76 0.20 -21.28
N ILE A 182 -0.16 -0.54 -21.90
CA ILE A 182 -0.59 -1.86 -21.44
C ILE A 182 0.32 -2.91 -22.10
N VAL A 183 1.17 -3.56 -21.31
CA VAL A 183 2.11 -4.58 -21.80
C VAL A 183 1.70 -5.95 -21.27
N PRO A 184 1.26 -6.89 -22.13
CA PRO A 184 0.97 -8.25 -21.70
C PRO A 184 2.23 -9.02 -21.34
N LYS A 185 2.10 -9.95 -20.40
CA LYS A 185 3.13 -10.94 -20.10
C LYS A 185 3.40 -11.78 -21.35
N GLY A 186 4.68 -12.08 -21.59
CA GLY A 186 5.11 -12.87 -22.76
C GLY A 186 5.29 -12.05 -24.04
N ALA A 187 5.10 -10.72 -23.99
CA ALA A 187 5.57 -9.85 -25.05
C ALA A 187 7.07 -10.08 -25.31
N GLU A 188 7.47 -10.18 -26.57
CA GLU A 188 8.87 -10.38 -26.94
C GLU A 188 9.75 -9.24 -26.40
N GLY A 189 10.94 -9.58 -25.86
CA GLY A 189 11.83 -8.64 -25.19
C GLY A 189 11.48 -8.33 -23.72
N LEU A 190 10.30 -8.73 -23.23
CA LEU A 190 9.91 -8.56 -21.83
C LEU A 190 10.53 -9.67 -20.97
N SER A 191 11.37 -9.29 -20.01
CA SER A 191 11.96 -10.22 -19.06
C SER A 191 11.95 -9.70 -17.62
N PHE A 192 12.33 -10.54 -16.67
CA PHE A 192 12.25 -10.23 -15.24
C PHE A 192 13.55 -10.55 -14.53
N GLY A 193 13.96 -9.67 -13.63
CA GLY A 193 15.09 -9.91 -12.74
C GLY A 193 14.81 -10.99 -11.67
N ALA A 194 15.79 -11.20 -10.81
CA ALA A 194 15.62 -12.05 -9.62
C ALA A 194 14.55 -11.48 -8.68
N ASN A 195 13.96 -12.35 -7.85
CA ASN A 195 13.06 -11.90 -6.78
C ASN A 195 13.87 -11.21 -5.68
N GLU A 196 13.52 -9.96 -5.39
CA GLU A 196 14.23 -9.12 -4.43
C GLU A 196 14.11 -9.70 -3.02
N LYS A 197 15.23 -9.64 -2.29
CA LYS A 197 15.27 -9.99 -0.85
C LYS A 197 14.88 -8.75 -0.06
N LYS A 198 13.68 -8.77 0.53
CA LYS A 198 13.08 -7.62 1.22
C LYS A 198 12.95 -7.88 2.72
N MET A 199 12.77 -6.81 3.49
CA MET A 199 12.44 -6.89 4.93
C MET A 199 11.04 -7.50 5.13
N GLY A 200 10.02 -6.92 4.49
CA GLY A 200 8.64 -7.39 4.53
C GLY A 200 8.07 -7.54 3.13
N TRP A 201 6.76 -7.73 3.05
CA TRP A 201 6.04 -8.01 1.81
C TRP A 201 6.61 -9.21 1.05
N ASN A 202 7.02 -10.25 1.77
CA ASN A 202 7.69 -11.41 1.16
C ASN A 202 6.75 -12.28 0.33
N ALA A 203 5.46 -12.30 0.66
CA ALA A 203 4.45 -13.09 -0.05
C ALA A 203 4.17 -12.58 -1.47
N GLN A 204 4.48 -11.31 -1.78
CA GLN A 204 4.38 -10.79 -3.14
C GLN A 204 5.77 -10.72 -3.80
N PRO A 205 5.93 -11.25 -5.03
CA PRO A 205 7.18 -11.14 -5.73
C PRO A 205 7.45 -9.67 -6.06
N THR A 206 8.70 -9.27 -5.93
CA THR A 206 9.16 -7.93 -6.32
C THR A 206 10.37 -8.15 -7.19
N ARG A 207 10.31 -7.71 -8.44
CA ARG A 207 11.38 -7.93 -9.41
C ARG A 207 11.63 -6.67 -10.21
N GLN A 208 12.78 -6.63 -10.87
CA GLN A 208 12.94 -5.79 -12.04
C GLN A 208 12.01 -6.29 -13.16
N VAL A 209 11.45 -5.34 -13.91
CA VAL A 209 10.85 -5.60 -15.22
C VAL A 209 11.78 -4.97 -16.25
N ILE A 210 12.35 -5.81 -17.10
CA ILE A 210 13.35 -5.43 -18.09
C ILE A 210 12.66 -5.43 -19.44
N LEU A 211 12.76 -4.29 -20.12
CA LEU A 211 12.18 -4.04 -21.43
C LEU A 211 13.33 -3.88 -22.41
N ASP A 212 13.50 -4.85 -23.30
CA ASP A 212 14.50 -4.82 -24.37
C ASP A 212 13.78 -4.77 -25.71
N GLU A 213 13.63 -3.56 -26.27
CA GLU A 213 12.90 -3.28 -27.50
C GLU A 213 11.52 -3.95 -27.59
N VAL A 214 10.79 -3.96 -26.47
CA VAL A 214 9.49 -4.62 -26.38
C VAL A 214 8.50 -3.96 -27.32
N ARG A 215 8.04 -4.71 -28.31
CA ARG A 215 7.05 -4.25 -29.29
C ARG A 215 5.65 -4.25 -28.68
N VAL A 216 5.07 -3.06 -28.59
CA VAL A 216 3.74 -2.83 -28.01
C VAL A 216 2.87 -2.14 -29.06
N PRO A 217 1.71 -2.70 -29.44
CA PRO A 217 0.81 -2.05 -30.38
C PRO A 217 0.44 -0.64 -29.93
N ALA A 218 0.31 0.31 -30.85
CA ALA A 218 -0.19 1.65 -30.52
C ALA A 218 -1.60 1.61 -29.90
N ALA A 219 -2.38 0.56 -30.22
CA ALA A 219 -3.67 0.26 -29.59
C ALA A 219 -3.57 -0.06 -28.09
N ASN A 220 -2.38 -0.28 -27.54
CA ASN A 220 -2.13 -0.49 -26.12
C ASN A 220 -1.63 0.78 -25.40
N LEU A 221 -1.51 1.92 -26.10
CA LEU A 221 -1.32 3.22 -25.48
C LEU A 221 -2.57 3.58 -24.66
N LEU A 222 -2.38 3.82 -23.36
CA LEU A 222 -3.46 4.18 -22.45
C LEU A 222 -3.57 5.71 -22.37
N GLY A 223 -4.70 6.25 -22.85
CA GLY A 223 -4.86 7.68 -23.07
C GLY A 223 -4.15 8.16 -24.33
N GLN A 224 -3.61 9.38 -24.31
CA GLN A 224 -2.83 9.95 -25.42
C GLN A 224 -1.34 9.99 -25.09
N GLU A 225 -0.49 10.21 -26.10
CA GLU A 225 0.92 10.47 -25.84
C GLU A 225 1.09 11.67 -24.90
N GLY A 226 1.95 11.52 -23.87
CA GLY A 226 2.19 12.54 -22.85
C GLY A 226 1.21 12.55 -21.68
N ASP A 227 0.15 11.73 -21.70
CA ASP A 227 -0.80 11.62 -20.58
C ASP A 227 -0.32 10.73 -19.43
N GLY A 228 0.74 9.94 -19.62
CA GLY A 228 1.16 8.91 -18.69
C GLY A 228 1.44 9.43 -17.27
N PHE A 229 2.11 10.57 -17.13
CA PHE A 229 2.36 11.14 -15.80
C PHE A 229 1.07 11.63 -15.12
N ARG A 230 0.11 12.17 -15.89
CA ARG A 230 -1.20 12.56 -15.37
C ARG A 230 -1.98 11.33 -14.87
N ILE A 231 -1.98 10.25 -15.67
CA ILE A 231 -2.60 8.97 -15.31
C ILE A 231 -1.96 8.40 -14.03
N ALA A 232 -0.62 8.37 -13.97
CA ALA A 232 0.14 7.96 -12.79
C ALA A 232 -0.26 8.74 -11.53
N MET A 233 -0.27 10.08 -11.60
CA MET A 233 -0.62 10.92 -10.45
C MET A 233 -2.07 10.73 -9.98
N SER A 234 -3.00 10.52 -10.91
CA SER A 234 -4.40 10.21 -10.57
C SER A 234 -4.52 8.85 -9.88
N GLY A 235 -3.80 7.83 -10.36
CA GLY A 235 -3.73 6.51 -9.71
C GLY A 235 -3.16 6.57 -8.30
N LEU A 236 -2.06 7.31 -8.10
CA LEU A 236 -1.42 7.48 -6.79
C LEU A 236 -2.33 8.12 -5.75
N ASN A 237 -3.29 8.98 -6.11
CA ASN A 237 -4.26 9.50 -5.13
C ASN A 237 -5.12 8.38 -4.54
N GLY A 238 -5.58 7.43 -5.36
CA GLY A 238 -6.28 6.25 -4.89
C GLY A 238 -5.36 5.27 -4.14
N GLY A 239 -4.17 5.01 -4.68
CA GLY A 239 -3.15 4.13 -4.07
C GLY A 239 -2.75 4.57 -2.66
N ARG A 240 -2.58 5.89 -2.45
CA ARG A 240 -2.31 6.51 -1.15
C ARG A 240 -3.38 6.20 -0.09
N LEU A 241 -4.65 6.20 -0.47
CA LEU A 241 -5.75 5.87 0.45
C LEU A 241 -5.79 4.37 0.75
N ASN A 242 -5.58 3.54 -0.27
CA ASN A 242 -5.60 2.10 -0.08
C ASN A 242 -4.44 1.62 0.80
N ILE A 243 -3.23 2.16 0.63
CA ILE A 243 -2.08 1.82 1.48
C ILE A 243 -2.24 2.35 2.91
N ALA A 244 -2.86 3.52 3.07
CA ALA A 244 -3.26 4.05 4.37
C ALA A 244 -4.23 3.09 5.09
N ALA A 245 -5.22 2.58 4.36
CA ALA A 245 -6.15 1.57 4.88
C ALA A 245 -5.42 0.29 5.30
N CYS A 246 -4.45 -0.17 4.49
CA CYS A 246 -3.65 -1.33 4.83
C CYS A 246 -2.82 -1.11 6.11
N SER A 247 -2.28 0.09 6.33
CA SER A 247 -1.58 0.45 7.57
C SER A 247 -2.49 0.46 8.79
N VAL A 248 -3.68 1.05 8.68
CA VAL A 248 -4.67 1.05 9.78
C VAL A 248 -5.10 -0.39 10.10
N GLY A 249 -5.35 -1.21 9.07
CA GLY A 249 -5.74 -2.61 9.23
C GLY A 249 -4.66 -3.46 9.91
N GLY A 250 -3.41 -3.36 9.45
CA GLY A 250 -2.28 -4.06 10.07
C GLY A 250 -2.02 -3.61 11.51
N GLY A 251 -2.06 -2.29 11.77
CA GLY A 251 -1.93 -1.74 13.12
C GLY A 251 -3.06 -2.21 14.04
N GLN A 252 -4.29 -2.27 13.55
CA GLN A 252 -5.43 -2.79 14.30
C GLN A 252 -5.27 -4.28 14.65
N ALA A 253 -4.73 -5.09 13.75
CA ALA A 253 -4.44 -6.50 14.01
C ALA A 253 -3.31 -6.67 15.04
N ALA A 254 -2.26 -5.84 14.98
CA ALA A 254 -1.18 -5.84 15.96
C ALA A 254 -1.69 -5.43 17.35
N LEU A 255 -2.53 -4.38 17.44
CA LEU A 255 -3.21 -3.98 18.67
C LEU A 255 -4.03 -5.12 19.26
N GLN A 256 -4.84 -5.82 18.44
CA GLN A 256 -5.65 -6.94 18.93
C GLN A 256 -4.79 -8.08 19.47
N LYS A 257 -3.68 -8.42 18.78
CA LYS A 257 -2.72 -9.42 19.26
C LYS A 257 -2.11 -9.00 20.60
N ALA A 258 -1.75 -7.72 20.77
CA ALA A 258 -1.22 -7.20 22.03
C ALA A 258 -2.24 -7.31 23.17
N VAL A 259 -3.49 -6.89 22.96
CA VAL A 259 -4.54 -7.01 23.98
C VAL A 259 -4.72 -8.47 24.42
N ASN A 260 -4.82 -9.41 23.47
CA ASN A 260 -4.98 -10.83 23.78
C ASN A 260 -3.76 -11.36 24.56
N HIS A 261 -2.55 -11.05 24.11
CA HIS A 261 -1.33 -11.48 24.80
C HIS A 261 -1.25 -10.95 26.23
N LEU A 262 -1.56 -9.67 26.45
CA LEU A 262 -1.50 -9.04 27.77
C LEU A 262 -2.58 -9.59 28.73
N ALA A 263 -3.73 -9.99 28.21
CA ALA A 263 -4.79 -10.62 29.00
C ALA A 263 -4.38 -12.00 29.53
N GLU A 264 -3.61 -12.76 28.75
CA GLU A 264 -3.20 -14.12 29.08
C GLU A 264 -1.85 -14.17 29.83
N ARG A 265 -0.90 -13.31 29.44
CA ARG A 265 0.45 -13.31 29.98
C ARG A 265 0.47 -12.73 31.39
N LYS A 266 1.04 -13.47 32.34
CA LYS A 266 1.24 -13.01 33.72
C LYS A 266 2.70 -12.66 33.99
N ALA A 267 2.91 -11.58 34.75
CA ALA A 267 4.19 -11.24 35.38
C ALA A 267 3.91 -10.44 36.65
N PHE A 268 4.85 -10.45 37.61
CA PHE A 268 4.68 -9.74 38.88
C PHE A 268 3.38 -10.12 39.65
N GLY A 269 2.91 -11.37 39.48
CA GLY A 269 1.75 -11.90 40.21
C GLY A 269 0.38 -11.66 39.57
N SER A 270 0.26 -10.87 38.50
CA SER A 270 -1.01 -10.58 37.81
C SER A 270 -0.90 -10.70 36.28
N PRO A 271 -2.01 -10.79 35.54
CA PRO A 271 -2.03 -10.48 34.12
C PRO A 271 -1.33 -9.14 33.82
N LEU A 272 -0.59 -9.08 32.72
CA LEU A 272 0.06 -7.83 32.29
C LEU A 272 -0.98 -6.77 31.91
N LEU A 273 -2.19 -7.18 31.49
CA LEU A 273 -3.29 -6.27 31.20
C LEU A 273 -3.69 -5.40 32.41
N ASP A 274 -3.41 -5.84 33.64
CA ASP A 274 -3.70 -5.07 34.86
C ASP A 274 -2.67 -3.95 35.11
N SER A 275 -1.55 -3.94 34.37
CA SER A 275 -0.56 -2.87 34.44
C SER A 275 -1.10 -1.58 33.82
N GLN A 276 -1.33 -0.56 34.64
CA GLN A 276 -1.81 0.75 34.19
C GLN A 276 -0.94 1.36 33.08
N ALA A 277 0.39 1.20 33.16
CA ALA A 277 1.31 1.69 32.14
C ALA A 277 1.04 1.05 30.75
N LEU A 278 0.71 -0.24 30.71
CA LEU A 278 0.37 -0.94 29.48
C LEU A 278 -1.04 -0.56 29.00
N GLN A 279 -1.99 -0.37 29.90
CA GLN A 279 -3.34 0.12 29.58
C GLN A 279 -3.29 1.51 28.92
N PHE A 280 -2.43 2.42 29.40
CA PHE A 280 -2.24 3.74 28.78
C PHE A 280 -1.71 3.61 27.35
N GLN A 281 -0.71 2.76 27.13
CA GLN A 281 -0.23 2.52 25.77
C GLN A 281 -1.29 1.91 24.85
N LEU A 282 -2.14 0.99 25.36
CA LEU A 282 -3.28 0.45 24.61
C LEU A 282 -4.30 1.55 24.24
N ALA A 283 -4.57 2.46 25.17
CA ALA A 283 -5.47 3.59 24.96
C ALA A 283 -4.93 4.55 23.89
N ASP A 284 -3.64 4.88 23.92
CA ASP A 284 -2.99 5.72 22.93
C ASP A 284 -3.04 5.07 21.54
N MET A 285 -2.65 3.79 21.44
CA MET A 285 -2.69 3.06 20.16
C MET A 285 -4.10 3.01 19.57
N ARG A 286 -5.12 2.76 20.39
CA ARG A 286 -6.51 2.72 19.92
C ARG A 286 -6.98 4.09 19.42
N THR A 287 -6.58 5.15 20.13
CA THR A 287 -6.93 6.55 19.81
C THR A 287 -6.24 7.01 18.53
N GLU A 288 -4.94 6.74 18.38
CA GLU A 288 -4.16 7.04 17.18
C GLU A 288 -4.76 6.36 15.94
N LEU A 289 -5.08 5.06 16.04
CA LEU A 289 -5.74 4.34 14.94
C LEU A 289 -7.11 4.93 14.57
N GLU A 290 -7.90 5.36 15.55
CA GLU A 290 -9.21 5.97 15.29
C GLU A 290 -9.08 7.33 14.59
N ALA A 291 -8.13 8.15 15.02
CA ALA A 291 -7.80 9.41 14.35
C ALA A 291 -7.36 9.16 12.89
N ALA A 292 -6.51 8.14 12.68
CA ALA A 292 -6.03 7.79 11.35
C ALA A 292 -7.15 7.30 10.44
N ARG A 293 -8.03 6.43 10.95
CA ARG A 293 -9.21 5.93 10.24
C ARG A 293 -10.16 7.07 9.87
N THR A 294 -10.40 7.99 10.79
CA THR A 294 -11.30 9.15 10.55
C THR A 294 -10.77 10.05 9.44
N LEU A 295 -9.47 10.38 9.47
CA LEU A 295 -8.83 11.18 8.42
C LEU A 295 -8.87 10.46 7.06
N LEU A 296 -8.60 9.14 7.07
CA LEU A 296 -8.67 8.30 5.87
C LEU A 296 -10.06 8.30 5.25
N TRP A 297 -11.11 8.13 6.04
CA TRP A 297 -12.49 8.14 5.55
C TRP A 297 -12.88 9.49 4.97
N ARG A 298 -12.47 10.58 5.62
CA ARG A 298 -12.66 11.94 5.07
C ARG A 298 -11.96 12.10 3.72
N ALA A 299 -10.72 11.65 3.60
CA ALA A 299 -9.95 11.77 2.36
C ALA A 299 -10.55 10.91 1.23
N ALA A 300 -11.04 9.70 1.55
CA ALA A 300 -11.73 8.85 0.59
C ALA A 300 -13.05 9.46 0.10
N ALA A 301 -13.86 10.02 1.00
CA ALA A 301 -15.06 10.76 0.66
C ALA A 301 -14.77 11.96 -0.26
N ALA A 302 -13.74 12.75 0.08
CA ALA A 302 -13.32 13.89 -0.72
C ALA A 302 -12.87 13.49 -2.13
N LEU A 303 -12.21 12.32 -2.27
CA LEU A 303 -11.84 11.78 -3.59
C LEU A 303 -13.08 11.33 -4.38
N ASP A 304 -14.03 10.66 -3.74
CA ASP A 304 -15.31 10.23 -4.36
C ASP A 304 -16.18 11.41 -4.83
N GLU A 305 -16.08 12.56 -4.14
CA GLU A 305 -16.84 13.77 -4.44
C GLU A 305 -16.09 14.76 -5.34
N ASP A 306 -14.90 14.38 -5.83
CA ASP A 306 -14.00 15.23 -6.61
C ASP A 306 -13.69 16.58 -5.94
N ALA A 307 -13.62 16.60 -4.61
CA ALA A 307 -13.41 17.82 -3.83
C ALA A 307 -12.10 18.56 -4.22
N ASN A 308 -12.07 19.87 -3.98
CA ASN A 308 -10.91 20.71 -4.36
C ASN A 308 -9.65 20.36 -3.55
N ASP A 309 -9.80 19.94 -2.30
CA ASP A 309 -8.71 19.60 -1.36
C ASP A 309 -8.35 18.10 -1.39
N LYS A 310 -8.95 17.29 -2.28
CA LYS A 310 -8.77 15.83 -2.30
C LYS A 310 -7.31 15.38 -2.35
N VAL A 311 -6.46 16.07 -3.12
CA VAL A 311 -5.03 15.72 -3.27
C VAL A 311 -4.28 15.93 -1.96
N GLU A 312 -4.53 17.05 -1.29
CA GLU A 312 -3.95 17.35 0.02
C GLU A 312 -4.43 16.33 1.07
N LEU A 313 -5.73 16.03 1.09
CA LEU A 313 -6.29 15.06 2.03
C LEU A 313 -5.75 13.65 1.83
N CYS A 314 -5.57 13.20 0.58
CA CYS A 314 -4.95 11.91 0.29
C CYS A 314 -3.51 11.86 0.82
N ALA A 315 -2.73 12.94 0.67
CA ALA A 315 -1.36 13.01 1.18
C ALA A 315 -1.32 13.03 2.72
N MET A 316 -2.21 13.79 3.37
CA MET A 316 -2.34 13.82 4.82
C MET A 316 -2.72 12.45 5.38
N ALA A 317 -3.75 11.81 4.80
CA ALA A 317 -4.22 10.50 5.21
C ALA A 317 -3.12 9.45 5.07
N LYS A 318 -2.43 9.40 3.92
CA LYS A 318 -1.33 8.45 3.70
C LYS A 318 -0.20 8.65 4.70
N ARG A 319 0.29 9.88 4.87
CA ARG A 319 1.38 10.16 5.82
C ARG A 319 1.00 9.71 7.23
N PHE A 320 -0.14 10.21 7.72
CA PHE A 320 -0.56 9.99 9.10
C PHE A 320 -0.89 8.52 9.38
N ALA A 321 -1.69 7.88 8.53
CA ALA A 321 -2.08 6.49 8.73
C ALA A 321 -0.90 5.52 8.64
N THR A 322 0.08 5.78 7.77
CA THR A 322 1.24 4.90 7.61
C THR A 322 2.22 5.02 8.77
N ASP A 323 2.46 6.23 9.29
CA ASP A 323 3.23 6.43 10.52
C ASP A 323 2.51 5.77 11.72
N THR A 324 1.23 6.09 11.93
CA THR A 324 0.43 5.51 13.03
C THR A 324 0.36 3.99 12.98
N GLY A 325 0.08 3.40 11.81
CA GLY A 325 -0.03 1.94 11.69
C GLY A 325 1.28 1.23 12.03
N PHE A 326 2.41 1.78 11.59
CA PHE A 326 3.74 1.26 11.92
C PHE A 326 4.04 1.41 13.43
N ASP A 327 3.83 2.59 14.00
CA ASP A 327 4.11 2.87 15.42
C ASP A 327 3.30 1.96 16.34
N VAL A 328 2.01 1.75 16.03
CA VAL A 328 1.14 0.83 16.77
C VAL A 328 1.64 -0.60 16.67
N ALA A 329 2.04 -1.06 15.48
CA ALA A 329 2.58 -2.41 15.33
C ALA A 329 3.89 -2.60 16.09
N ASN A 330 4.76 -1.59 16.09
CA ASN A 330 6.03 -1.63 16.81
C ASN A 330 5.84 -1.59 18.34
N LYS A 331 4.92 -0.76 18.84
CA LYS A 331 4.51 -0.76 20.26
C LYS A 331 3.92 -2.12 20.66
N ALA A 332 3.06 -2.70 19.83
CA ALA A 332 2.53 -4.04 20.06
C ALA A 332 3.64 -5.10 20.11
N LEU A 333 4.71 -4.97 19.32
CA LEU A 333 5.89 -5.85 19.36
C LEU A 333 6.57 -5.78 20.71
N GLN A 334 6.81 -4.57 21.19
CA GLN A 334 7.37 -4.35 22.51
C GLN A 334 6.52 -4.98 23.62
N MET A 335 5.18 -4.90 23.52
CA MET A 335 4.25 -5.48 24.50
C MET A 335 4.28 -7.02 24.58
N HIS A 336 4.75 -7.70 23.52
CA HIS A 336 4.97 -9.15 23.54
C HIS A 336 6.35 -9.54 24.09
N GLY A 337 7.22 -8.56 24.36
CA GLY A 337 8.60 -8.80 24.79
C GLY A 337 9.36 -9.69 23.80
N GLY A 338 10.10 -10.66 24.32
CA GLY A 338 10.88 -11.60 23.49
C GLY A 338 10.04 -12.39 22.48
N TYR A 339 8.77 -12.71 22.81
CA TYR A 339 7.87 -13.43 21.90
C TYR A 339 7.46 -12.59 20.69
N GLY A 340 7.41 -11.25 20.83
CA GLY A 340 7.13 -10.34 19.73
C GLY A 340 8.17 -10.41 18.61
N TYR A 341 9.38 -10.85 18.94
CA TYR A 341 10.50 -11.00 18.01
C TYR A 341 10.54 -12.38 17.31
N LEU A 342 9.72 -13.33 17.76
CA LEU A 342 9.66 -14.67 17.18
C LEU A 342 8.63 -14.70 16.04
N SER A 343 9.03 -15.26 14.89
CA SER A 343 8.21 -15.30 13.68
C SER A 343 6.90 -16.08 13.84
N GLU A 344 6.85 -17.05 14.77
CA GLU A 344 5.65 -17.84 15.09
C GLU A 344 4.47 -17.00 15.61
N TYR A 345 4.73 -15.86 16.27
CA TYR A 345 3.68 -14.95 16.74
C TYR A 345 3.17 -14.03 15.61
N GLY A 346 3.94 -13.93 14.51
CA GLY A 346 3.61 -13.14 13.32
C GLY A 346 3.55 -11.64 13.54
N LEU A 347 3.96 -11.14 14.71
CA LEU A 347 3.89 -9.71 15.01
C LEU A 347 5.04 -8.93 14.35
N GLU A 348 6.25 -9.49 14.41
CA GLU A 348 7.41 -8.97 13.67
C GLU A 348 7.14 -8.90 12.16
N LYS A 349 6.41 -9.88 11.59
CA LYS A 349 5.92 -9.82 10.22
C LYS A 349 5.06 -8.60 9.95
N ILE A 350 4.09 -8.28 10.81
CA ILE A 350 3.25 -7.09 10.65
C ILE A 350 4.13 -5.83 10.68
N VAL A 351 5.09 -5.73 11.61
CA VAL A 351 6.02 -4.59 11.66
C VAL A 351 6.82 -4.45 10.36
N ARG A 352 7.40 -5.55 9.87
CA ARG A 352 8.15 -5.58 8.60
C ARG A 352 7.27 -5.19 7.41
N ASP A 353 6.04 -5.69 7.35
CA ASP A 353 5.09 -5.38 6.29
C ASP A 353 4.62 -3.92 6.31
N LEU A 354 4.42 -3.33 7.50
CA LEU A 354 3.94 -1.95 7.61
C LEU A 354 5.04 -0.92 7.39
N ARG A 355 6.30 -1.26 7.67
CA ARG A 355 7.43 -0.33 7.52
C ARG A 355 7.51 0.25 6.10
N VAL A 356 7.27 -0.59 5.08
CA VAL A 356 7.41 -0.17 3.68
C VAL A 356 6.28 0.77 3.23
N HIS A 357 5.14 0.81 3.95
CA HIS A 357 4.03 1.71 3.61
C HIS A 357 4.41 3.19 3.75
N GLN A 358 5.39 3.53 4.60
CA GLN A 358 5.93 4.88 4.71
C GLN A 358 6.79 5.29 3.50
N ILE A 359 7.21 4.34 2.66
CA ILE A 359 8.14 4.53 1.53
C ILE A 359 7.40 4.56 0.19
N LEU A 360 6.44 3.65 0.00
CA LEU A 360 5.71 3.44 -1.25
C LEU A 360 4.58 4.46 -1.45
N GLU A 361 3.98 4.49 -2.65
CA GLU A 361 2.90 5.42 -3.02
C GLU A 361 3.27 6.90 -2.81
N GLY A 362 4.58 7.17 -2.91
CA GLY A 362 5.26 8.38 -2.48
C GLY A 362 5.65 8.33 -1.01
N ALA A 363 6.95 8.45 -0.74
CA ALA A 363 7.50 8.46 0.62
C ALA A 363 6.82 9.54 1.49
N ASN A 364 6.82 9.35 2.81
CA ASN A 364 6.17 10.30 3.72
C ASN A 364 6.81 11.71 3.63
N GLU A 365 8.07 11.82 3.21
CA GLU A 365 8.74 13.08 2.87
C GLU A 365 8.09 13.75 1.66
N ILE A 366 7.75 12.98 0.61
CA ILE A 366 7.00 13.47 -0.55
C ILE A 366 5.58 13.88 -0.15
N MET A 367 4.94 13.16 0.78
CA MET A 367 3.62 13.58 1.29
C MET A 367 3.72 14.94 1.99
N ARG A 368 4.80 15.19 2.76
CA ARG A 368 5.06 16.50 3.35
C ARG A 368 5.27 17.58 2.29
N VAL A 369 5.99 17.29 1.20
CA VAL A 369 6.14 18.22 0.07
C VAL A 369 4.78 18.57 -0.55
N VAL A 370 3.91 17.58 -0.79
CA VAL A 370 2.56 17.82 -1.35
C VAL A 370 1.73 18.70 -0.42
N ILE A 371 1.70 18.39 0.88
CA ILE A 371 0.96 19.16 1.89
C ILE A 371 1.51 20.58 1.99
N ALA A 372 2.84 20.75 2.06
CA ALA A 372 3.48 22.05 2.16
C ALA A 372 3.17 22.94 0.94
N ARG A 373 3.17 22.37 -0.27
CA ARG A 373 2.78 23.09 -1.50
C ARG A 373 1.35 23.62 -1.42
N SER A 374 0.41 22.85 -0.86
CA SER A 374 -0.98 23.31 -0.68
C SER A 374 -1.05 24.49 0.31
N VAL A 375 -0.40 24.37 1.46
CA VAL A 375 -0.42 25.39 2.52
C VAL A 375 0.25 26.69 2.06
N VAL A 376 1.46 26.62 1.49
CA VAL A 376 2.23 27.80 1.05
C VAL A 376 1.65 28.41 -0.21
N GLY A 377 1.17 27.59 -1.17
CA GLY A 377 0.53 28.08 -2.39
C GLY A 377 -0.72 28.92 -2.09
N THR A 378 -1.45 28.59 -1.02
CA THR A 378 -2.62 29.34 -0.57
C THR A 378 -2.25 30.71 0.02
N ALA A 379 -1.08 30.84 0.67
CA ALA A 379 -0.60 32.12 1.18
C ALA A 379 -0.21 33.10 0.04
N GLY A 380 0.50 32.61 -0.98
CA GLY A 380 0.92 33.42 -2.13
C GLY A 380 -0.24 33.92 -3.00
N GLN A 381 -1.38 33.21 -3.02
CA GLN A 381 -2.59 33.67 -3.71
C GLN A 381 -3.33 34.77 -2.94
N ARG A 382 -3.30 34.76 -1.60
CA ARG A 382 -3.93 35.80 -0.76
C ARG A 382 -3.21 37.14 -0.84
N GLU A 383 -1.89 37.15 -1.01
CA GLU A 383 -1.11 38.38 -1.19
C GLU A 383 -1.26 38.98 -2.59
N ARG A 384 -1.37 38.14 -3.63
CA ARG A 384 -1.68 38.59 -5.00
C ARG A 384 -3.12 39.13 -5.13
N GLY A 385 -4.06 38.60 -4.34
CA GLY A 385 -5.42 39.14 -4.25
C GLY A 385 -5.53 40.46 -3.48
N ARG A 386 -4.62 40.73 -2.54
CA ARG A 386 -4.55 42.02 -1.81
C ARG A 386 -3.86 43.13 -2.57
N SER A 387 -2.91 42.80 -3.44
CA SER A 387 -2.16 43.77 -4.28
C SER A 387 -2.91 44.21 -5.55
N GLY A 388 -4.02 43.55 -5.90
CA GLY A 388 -4.87 43.91 -7.05
C GLY A 388 -6.12 44.74 -6.72
N GLY A 389 -6.31 45.14 -5.46
CA GLY A 389 -7.56 45.73 -4.97
C GLY A 389 -7.59 47.24 -4.77
N ASP A 390 -6.53 47.99 -5.10
CA ASP A 390 -6.45 49.42 -4.78
C ASP A 390 -5.86 50.27 -5.93
N ARG A 391 -6.49 50.20 -7.11
CA ARG A 391 -6.31 51.21 -8.18
C ARG A 391 -7.63 51.49 -8.90
N GLY A 392 -8.53 52.19 -8.22
CA GLY A 392 -9.51 53.08 -8.84
C GLY A 392 -9.66 54.32 -7.95
N GLY A 393 -9.71 55.56 -8.43
CA GLY A 393 -9.48 56.11 -9.75
C GLY A 393 -9.07 57.57 -9.57
N GLY A 394 -8.36 58.12 -10.56
CA GLY A 394 -7.93 59.50 -10.61
C GLY A 394 -7.87 59.94 -12.06
N ASP A 395 -8.96 60.54 -12.52
CA ASP A 395 -9.14 61.20 -13.80
C ASP A 395 -8.01 62.20 -14.09
N ARG A 396 -7.45 62.16 -15.31
CA ARG A 396 -6.90 63.32 -16.02
C ARG A 396 -6.51 62.97 -17.45
N ARG A 397 -7.31 63.52 -18.37
CA ARG A 397 -6.97 63.77 -19.77
C ARG A 397 -5.60 64.45 -19.89
N GLN A 398 -4.73 63.98 -20.79
CA GLN A 398 -3.94 64.83 -21.70
C GLN A 398 -3.06 64.02 -22.68
N ALA A 399 -3.26 64.38 -23.95
CA ALA A 399 -2.31 64.48 -25.07
C ALA A 399 -1.26 63.38 -25.35
N ARG A 400 -1.40 62.80 -26.54
CA ARG A 400 -0.40 62.03 -27.29
C ARG A 400 0.86 62.87 -27.60
N ARG A 401 2.05 62.32 -27.36
CA ARG A 401 3.29 62.58 -28.13
C ARG A 401 4.19 61.33 -28.16
N PRO A 402 4.87 61.03 -29.28
CA PRO A 402 5.70 59.84 -29.44
C PRO A 402 7.10 60.00 -28.83
N ARG A 403 7.71 58.89 -28.38
CA ARG A 403 9.12 58.78 -27.97
C ARG A 403 10.01 58.42 -29.17
N PRO A 404 11.22 59.01 -29.31
CA PRO A 404 12.29 58.43 -30.11
C PRO A 404 13.21 57.54 -29.25
N ALA A 405 14.04 56.77 -29.96
CA ALA A 405 14.76 55.59 -29.50
C ALA A 405 16.25 55.83 -29.15
N HIS A 406 16.77 55.01 -28.22
CA HIS A 406 18.17 54.55 -27.98
C HIS A 406 19.30 55.60 -27.79
N PRO A 407 20.54 55.26 -27.34
CA PRO A 407 21.17 53.93 -27.10
C PRO A 407 21.97 53.76 -25.76
N GLU A 408 22.56 52.56 -25.59
CA GLU A 408 23.58 52.16 -24.59
C GLU A 408 24.88 53.00 -24.61
N PRO A 409 25.77 52.83 -23.62
CA PRO A 409 26.99 52.04 -23.93
C PRO A 409 27.58 51.14 -22.81
N ALA A 410 28.14 50.02 -23.30
CA ALA A 410 29.37 49.27 -22.99
C ALA A 410 30.17 49.39 -21.66
N GLN A 411 30.40 48.21 -21.07
CA GLN A 411 31.65 47.54 -20.65
C GLN A 411 32.80 48.32 -19.95
N GLY A 412 33.24 47.76 -18.81
CA GLY A 412 34.54 48.02 -18.19
C GLY A 412 34.82 47.09 -17.00
N ASP A 413 35.82 46.23 -17.17
CA ASP A 413 36.30 45.16 -16.30
C ASP A 413 37.13 45.66 -15.10
N GLN A 414 37.24 44.85 -14.03
CA GLN A 414 38.42 44.57 -13.18
C GLN A 414 38.15 44.33 -11.68
N ARG A 415 38.27 43.04 -11.32
CA ARG A 415 39.13 42.40 -10.29
C ARG A 415 39.19 42.88 -8.82
N ALA A 416 39.17 41.83 -7.98
CA ALA A 416 39.95 41.58 -6.74
C ALA A 416 39.25 41.74 -5.36
N GLN A 417 39.20 40.59 -4.66
CA GLN A 417 38.93 40.33 -3.22
C GLN A 417 40.11 40.86 -2.34
N PRO A 418 40.22 40.65 -0.99
CA PRO A 418 39.42 39.81 -0.07
C PRO A 418 39.17 40.32 1.38
N LEU A 419 38.38 39.51 2.12
CA LEU A 419 38.44 39.11 3.55
C LEU A 419 38.52 40.19 4.67
N ASP A 420 37.56 40.17 5.60
CA ASP A 420 37.72 39.55 6.95
C ASP A 420 36.56 39.87 7.91
N GLY A 421 36.34 38.98 8.89
CA GLY A 421 35.85 39.37 10.23
C GLY A 421 34.41 39.03 10.61
N ALA A 422 34.19 37.81 11.09
CA ALA A 422 33.18 37.50 12.12
C ALA A 422 33.76 37.85 13.53
N PRO A 423 33.10 37.61 14.68
CA PRO A 423 31.69 37.36 15.00
C PRO A 423 31.19 38.21 16.22
N ALA A 424 29.92 38.01 16.65
CA ALA A 424 29.55 37.56 18.01
C ALA A 424 28.23 38.13 18.59
N ARG A 425 27.33 37.18 18.87
CA ARG A 425 26.62 36.90 20.14
C ARG A 425 25.63 37.89 20.77
N GLY A 426 24.54 37.27 21.23
CA GLY A 426 23.76 37.63 22.42
C GLY A 426 22.45 38.32 22.08
N GLY A 427 21.29 37.97 22.64
CA GLY A 427 20.94 37.11 23.75
C GLY A 427 19.44 37.33 24.00
N ALA A 428 18.76 36.28 24.43
CA ALA A 428 17.32 36.25 24.66
C ALA A 428 16.86 37.15 25.81
N GLY A 429 15.57 37.51 25.80
CA GLY A 429 14.85 37.81 27.04
C GLY A 429 13.61 38.69 26.87
N GLY A 430 12.48 38.24 27.40
CA GLY A 430 11.47 39.16 27.95
C GLY A 430 10.03 38.97 27.50
N MET A 431 9.29 38.13 28.22
CA MET A 431 7.83 38.06 28.23
C MET A 431 7.17 39.40 28.60
N GLY A 432 5.98 39.67 28.03
CA GLY A 432 5.08 40.71 28.51
C GLY A 432 3.64 40.49 28.05
N ARG A 433 2.83 39.81 28.88
CA ARG A 433 1.37 39.68 28.71
C ARG A 433 0.68 41.03 28.95
N ARG A 434 -0.29 41.41 28.11
CA ARG A 434 -1.46 42.22 28.53
C ARG A 434 -2.74 41.79 27.80
N ARG A 435 -3.80 41.63 28.61
CA ARG A 435 -5.21 41.38 28.24
C ARG A 435 -5.97 42.70 28.07
N ARG A 436 -7.20 42.56 27.52
CA ARG A 436 -8.35 43.49 27.39
C ARG A 436 -8.47 44.09 25.98
N GLY A 437 -9.64 44.21 25.36
CA GLY A 437 -11.01 44.00 25.81
C GLY A 437 -11.98 44.02 24.62
N ALA A 438 -13.22 43.62 24.88
CA ALA A 438 -14.32 43.50 23.93
C ALA A 438 -15.01 44.85 23.61
N ARG A 439 -15.61 44.93 22.41
CA ARG A 439 -16.76 45.74 21.92
C ARG A 439 -16.89 45.34 20.43
N GLY A 440 -18.00 44.92 19.83
CA GLY A 440 -19.41 45.26 20.00
C GLY A 440 -19.82 46.18 18.84
N GLY A 441 -20.63 45.69 17.86
CA GLY A 441 -21.41 46.59 16.99
C GLY A 441 -21.51 46.27 15.48
N ALA A 442 -22.69 45.74 15.10
CA ALA A 442 -23.54 46.17 13.98
C ALA A 442 -23.21 45.84 12.49
N HIS A 443 -24.07 44.96 11.97
CA HIS A 443 -24.70 44.89 10.64
C HIS A 443 -24.28 45.90 9.54
N ARG A 444 -23.94 45.35 8.36
CA ARG A 444 -24.49 45.80 7.08
C ARG A 444 -24.75 44.61 6.14
N ARG A 445 -26.00 44.52 5.67
CA ARG A 445 -26.44 43.70 4.52
C ARG A 445 -26.00 44.39 3.23
N GLY A 446 -25.50 43.63 2.27
CA GLY A 446 -25.22 44.10 0.91
C GLY A 446 -25.22 42.91 -0.03
N GLY A 447 -26.30 42.76 -0.80
CA GLY A 447 -26.48 41.68 -1.76
C GLY A 447 -25.54 41.80 -2.95
N ALA A 448 -25.04 40.66 -3.42
CA ALA A 448 -24.33 40.54 -4.69
C ALA A 448 -25.05 39.52 -5.57
N ARG A 449 -25.52 40.02 -6.73
CA ARG A 449 -26.13 39.26 -7.82
C ARG A 449 -25.11 38.24 -8.37
N ALA A 450 -25.51 36.98 -8.42
CA ALA A 450 -24.71 35.90 -9.00
C ALA A 450 -24.86 35.87 -10.55
N LEU A 451 -23.75 36.08 -11.25
CA LEU A 451 -23.59 35.76 -12.67
C LEU A 451 -23.53 34.25 -12.85
N ARG A 452 -24.57 33.68 -13.46
CA ARG A 452 -24.64 32.28 -13.89
C ARG A 452 -23.66 32.03 -15.04
N ARG A 453 -22.64 31.20 -14.82
CA ARG A 453 -21.96 30.45 -15.91
C ARG A 453 -22.48 29.01 -15.89
N ARG A 454 -23.20 28.62 -16.95
CA ARG A 454 -23.62 27.24 -17.20
C ARG A 454 -22.37 26.39 -17.42
N ARG A 455 -22.18 25.35 -16.60
CA ARG A 455 -21.33 24.20 -16.91
C ARG A 455 -22.25 22.99 -17.06
N HIS A 456 -22.13 22.27 -18.17
CA HIS A 456 -22.82 21.01 -18.37
C HIS A 456 -22.30 20.00 -17.34
N ARG A 457 -23.15 19.65 -16.38
CA ARG A 457 -23.02 18.46 -15.53
C ARG A 457 -23.67 17.29 -16.27
N LEU A 458 -22.91 16.23 -16.49
CA LEU A 458 -23.49 14.90 -16.66
C LEU A 458 -23.87 14.41 -15.26
N ASP A 459 -25.12 14.67 -14.86
CA ASP A 459 -25.70 14.09 -13.64
C ASP A 459 -26.00 12.61 -13.90
N LEU A 460 -25.12 11.73 -13.42
CA LEU A 460 -25.46 10.31 -13.25
C LEU A 460 -26.25 10.15 -11.94
N PRO A 461 -27.50 9.67 -11.96
CA PRO A 461 -28.29 9.52 -10.75
C PRO A 461 -27.75 8.39 -9.88
N ARG A 462 -27.28 8.71 -8.67
CA ARG A 462 -27.00 7.73 -7.61
C ARG A 462 -28.31 7.01 -7.25
N ARG A 463 -28.52 5.78 -7.73
CA ARG A 463 -29.69 4.95 -7.41
C ARG A 463 -29.42 4.07 -6.16
N PRO A 464 -30.06 4.32 -5.00
CA PRO A 464 -29.81 3.59 -3.76
C PRO A 464 -30.20 2.09 -3.78
N GLY A 465 -30.96 1.63 -4.77
CA GLY A 465 -31.38 0.22 -4.87
C GLY A 465 -30.32 -0.77 -5.33
N ARG A 466 -29.23 -0.32 -5.97
CA ARG A 466 -28.21 -1.21 -6.58
C ARG A 466 -27.16 -1.75 -5.59
N ARG A 467 -26.75 -0.93 -4.61
CA ARG A 467 -25.85 -1.35 -3.51
C ARG A 467 -26.39 -2.55 -2.73
N ARG A 468 -27.70 -2.56 -2.48
CA ARG A 468 -28.41 -3.69 -1.84
C ARG A 468 -28.28 -5.01 -2.60
N ARG A 469 -28.21 -4.97 -3.94
CA ARG A 469 -28.10 -6.19 -4.76
C ARG A 469 -26.68 -6.76 -4.68
N LEU A 470 -25.66 -5.91 -4.75
CA LEU A 470 -24.26 -6.32 -4.64
C LEU A 470 -23.92 -6.85 -3.24
N ALA A 471 -24.28 -6.12 -2.17
CA ALA A 471 -24.07 -6.58 -0.80
C ALA A 471 -24.75 -7.93 -0.53
N ARG A 472 -25.97 -8.13 -1.06
CA ARG A 472 -26.67 -9.43 -0.98
C ARG A 472 -26.02 -10.51 -1.83
N VAL A 473 -25.49 -10.20 -3.02
CA VAL A 473 -24.79 -11.17 -3.88
C VAL A 473 -23.46 -11.59 -3.24
N LEU A 474 -22.68 -10.64 -2.73
CA LEU A 474 -21.44 -10.88 -2.01
C LEU A 474 -21.68 -11.73 -0.76
N ALA A 475 -22.63 -11.35 0.09
CA ALA A 475 -22.98 -12.11 1.29
C ALA A 475 -23.55 -13.52 0.97
N ARG A 476 -24.33 -13.67 -0.12
CA ARG A 476 -24.84 -14.98 -0.56
C ARG A 476 -23.72 -15.88 -1.11
N ARG A 477 -22.77 -15.34 -1.87
CA ARG A 477 -21.63 -16.10 -2.41
C ARG A 477 -20.70 -16.60 -1.31
N VAL A 478 -20.40 -15.77 -0.30
CA VAL A 478 -19.62 -16.21 0.88
C VAL A 478 -20.36 -17.31 1.66
N ARG A 479 -21.66 -17.15 1.89
CA ARG A 479 -22.47 -18.17 2.60
C ARG A 479 -22.60 -19.47 1.81
N ALA A 480 -22.67 -19.43 0.48
CA ALA A 480 -22.70 -20.61 -0.37
C ALA A 480 -21.36 -21.37 -0.31
N GLN A 481 -20.24 -20.65 -0.43
CA GLN A 481 -18.90 -21.25 -0.32
C GLN A 481 -18.62 -21.86 1.07
N ARG A 482 -19.23 -21.32 2.14
CA ARG A 482 -19.19 -21.95 3.47
C ARG A 482 -19.96 -23.26 3.56
N ARG A 483 -21.14 -23.35 2.92
CA ARG A 483 -21.98 -24.55 2.94
C ARG A 483 -21.35 -25.74 2.21
N ASP A 484 -20.60 -25.47 1.13
CA ASP A 484 -19.92 -26.52 0.35
C ASP A 484 -18.77 -27.21 1.12
N ARG A 485 -18.34 -26.67 2.28
CA ARG A 485 -17.34 -27.29 3.16
C ARG A 485 -17.93 -27.99 4.40
N GLU A 486 -19.20 -27.76 4.74
CA GLU A 486 -19.81 -28.26 6.00
C GLU A 486 -20.49 -29.64 5.89
N LEU A 487 -20.32 -30.40 4.80
CA LEU A 487 -20.84 -31.78 4.68
C LEU A 487 -19.79 -32.76 4.08
N PRO A 488 -19.40 -33.82 4.82
CA PRO A 488 -18.93 -33.76 6.20
C PRO A 488 -17.57 -34.46 6.43
N GLN A 489 -16.70 -33.84 7.24
CA GLN A 489 -15.67 -34.54 8.03
C GLN A 489 -16.29 -35.29 9.22
N ALA A 490 -17.26 -36.17 8.95
CA ALA A 490 -17.93 -37.00 9.95
C ALA A 490 -17.48 -38.47 9.86
N VAL A 491 -16.18 -38.74 9.77
CA VAL A 491 -15.59 -40.05 10.10
C VAL A 491 -14.16 -39.80 10.57
N ARG A 492 -13.95 -39.58 11.87
CA ARG A 492 -12.66 -39.77 12.61
C ARG A 492 -12.76 -39.24 14.05
N ARG A 493 -13.78 -39.62 14.80
CA ARG A 493 -13.75 -39.56 16.28
C ARG A 493 -14.66 -40.63 16.85
N ASP A 494 -14.21 -41.87 16.77
CA ASP A 494 -14.62 -42.84 17.77
C ASP A 494 -13.54 -43.90 17.94
N HIS A 495 -12.63 -43.68 18.89
CA HIS A 495 -11.89 -44.74 19.58
C HIS A 495 -11.26 -44.14 20.84
N GLY A 496 -11.73 -44.63 21.99
CA GLY A 496 -11.00 -44.55 23.24
C GLY A 496 -11.69 -43.76 24.34
N ARG A 497 -12.79 -44.28 24.88
CA ARG A 497 -13.12 -44.17 26.31
C ARG A 497 -14.18 -45.20 26.71
N HIS A 498 -13.95 -45.82 27.87
CA HIS A 498 -14.74 -46.82 28.59
C HIS A 498 -14.63 -48.29 28.15
N ARG A 499 -13.88 -49.06 28.95
CA ARG A 499 -14.50 -49.93 29.95
C ARG A 499 -13.46 -50.41 30.97
N ASP A 500 -13.74 -50.11 32.23
CA ASP A 500 -13.11 -50.68 33.40
C ASP A 500 -14.23 -51.43 34.17
N GLY A 501 -13.95 -52.66 34.63
CA GLY A 501 -14.83 -53.37 35.58
C GLY A 501 -15.23 -54.82 35.26
N ARG A 502 -14.59 -55.74 36.01
CA ARG A 502 -15.02 -57.12 36.41
C ARG A 502 -14.86 -58.19 35.30
N ARG A 503 -14.33 -59.40 35.50
CA ARG A 503 -14.31 -60.35 36.63
C ARG A 503 -13.08 -61.29 36.58
N ARG A 504 -12.86 -61.92 37.74
CA ARG A 504 -11.81 -62.88 38.15
C ARG A 504 -11.92 -64.29 37.53
N ARG A 505 -10.82 -65.04 37.75
CA ARG A 505 -10.58 -66.52 37.68
C ARG A 505 -10.12 -66.98 36.29
N GLY A 506 -9.06 -67.75 36.07
CA GLY A 506 -8.11 -68.47 36.92
C GLY A 506 -7.61 -69.70 36.14
N VAL A 507 -6.34 -70.11 36.39
CA VAL A 507 -5.80 -71.49 36.29
C VAL A 507 -5.14 -71.96 34.96
N ARG A 508 -3.80 -72.18 35.08
CA ARG A 508 -2.88 -73.22 34.50
C ARG A 508 -2.72 -73.32 32.97
N ALA A 509 -1.53 -73.15 32.37
CA ALA A 509 -0.21 -73.82 32.48
C ALA A 509 -0.08 -75.15 31.69
N ARG A 510 1.06 -75.25 30.97
CA ARG A 510 1.65 -76.40 30.21
C ARG A 510 1.17 -76.48 28.73
N GLN A 511 2.00 -76.65 27.69
CA GLN A 511 3.26 -77.39 27.48
C GLN A 511 4.00 -76.85 26.23
N ARG A 512 5.35 -76.90 26.22
CA ARG A 512 6.20 -76.92 25.00
C ARG A 512 6.33 -78.39 24.50
N PRO A 513 6.76 -78.67 23.25
CA PRO A 513 8.21 -78.82 22.95
C PRO A 513 8.60 -78.39 21.50
N ASP A 514 9.75 -77.74 21.30
CA ASP A 514 11.00 -78.26 20.66
C ASP A 514 11.02 -78.35 19.12
N ARG A 515 11.92 -77.61 18.44
CA ARG A 515 13.23 -78.09 17.93
C ARG A 515 13.93 -77.11 16.94
N HIS A 516 15.26 -77.02 17.13
CA HIS A 516 16.37 -76.62 16.21
C HIS A 516 16.47 -75.15 15.71
N ARG A 517 17.47 -74.30 16.04
CA ARG A 517 18.98 -74.33 15.96
C ARG A 517 19.49 -74.65 14.54
N ALA A 518 20.48 -73.99 13.94
CA ALA A 518 21.43 -72.92 14.29
C ALA A 518 22.26 -72.55 13.02
N LEU A 519 23.21 -71.61 13.17
CA LEU A 519 24.38 -71.20 12.33
C LEU A 519 24.16 -69.88 11.57
N ASP A 520 24.65 -68.71 12.01
CA ASP A 520 25.97 -68.16 12.42
C ASP A 520 26.86 -67.60 11.28
N ASP A 521 27.14 -66.30 11.47
CA ASP A 521 28.37 -65.53 11.24
C ASP A 521 29.08 -65.45 9.88
N ARG A 522 29.25 -64.21 9.40
CA ARG A 522 30.53 -63.46 9.32
C ARG A 522 30.34 -62.17 8.50
N ASN A 523 30.67 -61.00 9.06
CA ASN A 523 31.99 -60.39 8.88
C ASN A 523 32.05 -58.95 9.48
N ALA A 524 32.83 -58.79 10.53
CA ALA A 524 33.39 -57.52 10.95
C ALA A 524 34.85 -57.76 11.36
N ARG A 525 35.80 -57.09 10.69
CA ARG A 525 37.18 -56.74 11.09
C ARG A 525 37.83 -56.04 9.88
N GLY A 526 38.62 -54.99 10.00
CA GLY A 526 39.31 -54.53 11.20
C GLY A 526 39.80 -53.08 11.13
N ARG A 527 40.23 -52.62 12.30
CA ARG A 527 40.96 -51.38 12.54
C ARG A 527 42.46 -51.68 12.65
N ASN A 528 43.23 -50.68 12.25
CA ASN A 528 44.36 -50.05 12.97
C ASN A 528 45.84 -50.32 12.60
N ARG A 529 46.49 -49.15 12.41
CA ARG A 529 47.86 -48.71 12.74
C ARG A 529 49.00 -48.94 11.74
N ILE A 530 49.55 -47.81 11.25
CA ILE A 530 50.99 -47.48 11.33
C ILE A 530 51.15 -45.97 11.68
N ARG A 531 52.13 -45.68 12.53
CA ARG A 531 52.58 -44.37 13.05
C ARG A 531 53.65 -43.73 12.15
N ALA A 532 53.77 -42.39 12.25
CA ALA A 532 54.99 -41.60 12.50
C ALA A 532 55.49 -40.61 11.42
N ARG A 533 55.62 -39.34 11.88
CA ARG A 533 56.60 -38.25 11.54
C ARG A 533 56.49 -37.63 10.15
N CYS A 534 56.57 -36.31 9.90
CA CYS A 534 56.94 -35.03 10.57
C CYS A 534 56.07 -33.93 9.89
N GLY A 535 55.79 -32.72 10.35
CA GLY A 535 56.28 -31.85 11.41
C GLY A 535 56.24 -30.40 10.90
N ARG A 536 55.63 -29.48 11.67
CA ARG A 536 55.78 -27.99 11.65
C ARG A 536 55.15 -27.25 10.44
N HIS A 537 54.55 -26.05 10.49
CA HIS A 537 54.49 -24.92 11.44
C HIS A 537 53.20 -24.09 11.16
N LEU A 538 52.51 -23.62 12.22
CA LEU A 538 51.69 -22.37 12.29
C LEU A 538 52.62 -21.13 12.19
N PRO A 539 52.17 -19.85 11.97
CA PRO A 539 50.96 -19.18 12.51
C PRO A 539 50.20 -18.26 11.50
N ALA A 540 48.91 -17.96 11.67
CA ALA A 540 48.28 -16.86 12.44
C ALA A 540 48.82 -15.42 12.18
N LEU A 541 47.98 -14.59 11.55
CA LEU A 541 47.99 -13.10 11.50
C LEU A 541 46.51 -12.68 11.47
N ALA A 542 45.88 -12.15 12.52
CA ALA A 542 46.04 -10.86 13.18
C ALA A 542 45.73 -9.65 12.27
N CYS A 543 44.59 -9.00 12.51
CA CYS A 543 44.35 -7.59 12.20
C CYS A 543 45.42 -6.71 12.91
N PRO A 544 45.77 -5.54 12.35
CA PRO A 544 45.15 -4.31 12.86
C PRO A 544 44.97 -3.18 11.81
N GLY A 545 44.11 -2.22 12.14
CA GLY A 545 43.89 -0.96 11.40
C GLY A 545 42.54 -0.35 11.73
#